data_AF-A0A949YGY4-F1
#
_entry.id   AF-A0A949YGY4-F1
#
_cell.length_a   1.000
_cell.length_b   1.000
_cell.length_c   1.000
_cell.angle_alpha   90.00
_cell.angle_beta   90.00
_cell.angle_gamma   90.00
#
_symmetry.space_group_name_H-M   'P 1'
#
loop_
_entity.id
_entity.type
_entity.pdbx_description
1 polymer ?
#
loop_
_entity_poly.entity_id
_entity_poly.type
_entity_poly.pdbx_seq_one_letter_code
_entity_poly.pdbx_strand_id
1 'polypeptide(L)'
;MHDIYDPPPVPPVDWDPPRTGPLVFSRGDLFCLIALCAGLLGFALLAWKNEPILALISACAGALVVLESWFTTLGFLHRCPPVSLKLRWTIFVAALIPWIVGLGFAVCLMLCLFWLSDLLG
;
A
#
# COMPACT_ATOMS: atom_id res chain seq x y z
N MET A 1 -28.61 -30.77 -37.46
CA MET A 1 -29.09 -29.37 -37.48
C MET A 1 -28.23 -28.62 -36.48
N HIS A 2 -27.44 -27.66 -36.95
CA HIS A 2 -26.63 -26.74 -36.15
C HIS A 2 -27.39 -25.42 -36.13
N ASP A 3 -27.70 -24.90 -34.94
CA ASP A 3 -28.48 -23.68 -34.79
C ASP A 3 -27.54 -22.47 -35.01
N ILE A 4 -28.01 -21.44 -35.71
CA ILE A 4 -27.24 -20.23 -35.98
C ILE A 4 -27.00 -19.44 -34.67
N TYR A 5 -27.78 -19.74 -33.62
CA TYR A 5 -27.57 -19.22 -32.27
C TYR A 5 -26.63 -20.06 -31.40
N ASP A 6 -26.09 -21.17 -31.92
CA ASP A 6 -25.08 -21.94 -31.17
C ASP A 6 -23.86 -21.05 -30.95
N PRO A 7 -23.46 -20.77 -29.69
CA PRO A 7 -22.28 -19.99 -29.44
C PRO A 7 -21.07 -20.69 -30.06
N PRO A 8 -20.15 -19.96 -30.71
CA PRO A 8 -18.97 -20.55 -31.30
C PRO A 8 -18.24 -21.36 -30.23
N PRO A 9 -17.70 -22.55 -30.57
CA PRO A 9 -17.01 -23.40 -29.62
C PRO A 9 -15.88 -22.59 -28.99
N VAL A 10 -16.05 -22.24 -27.71
CA VAL A 10 -15.05 -21.49 -26.96
C VAL A 10 -13.84 -22.41 -26.88
N PRO A 11 -12.66 -22.01 -27.40
CA PRO A 11 -11.46 -22.78 -27.20
C PRO A 11 -11.31 -23.04 -25.70
N PRO A 12 -10.97 -24.26 -25.26
CA PRO A 12 -10.69 -24.50 -23.86
C PRO A 12 -9.59 -23.51 -23.45
N VAL A 13 -9.96 -22.52 -22.64
CA VAL A 13 -8.99 -21.63 -22.03
C VAL A 13 -8.25 -22.51 -21.02
N ASP A 14 -6.97 -22.77 -21.28
CA ASP A 14 -6.07 -23.37 -20.30
C ASP A 14 -5.98 -22.40 -19.11
N TRP A 15 -6.91 -22.56 -18.16
CA TRP A 15 -6.93 -21.81 -16.94
C TRP A 15 -5.93 -22.43 -15.98
N ASP A 16 -4.72 -21.87 -15.95
CA ASP A 16 -3.78 -22.16 -14.88
C ASP A 16 -4.31 -21.52 -13.58
N PRO A 17 -4.56 -22.32 -12.52
CA PRO A 17 -5.00 -21.78 -11.25
C PRO A 17 -3.93 -20.81 -10.69
N PRO A 18 -4.35 -19.76 -9.96
CA PRO A 18 -3.41 -18.85 -9.33
C PRO A 18 -2.42 -19.63 -8.46
N ARG A 19 -1.12 -19.39 -8.65
CA ARG A 19 -0.08 -20.03 -7.83
C ARG A 19 -0.34 -19.69 -6.36
N THR A 20 -0.65 -20.70 -5.56
CA THR A 20 -0.91 -20.59 -4.11
C THR A 20 0.35 -20.67 -3.27
N GLY A 21 1.51 -20.41 -3.86
CA GLY A 21 2.80 -20.49 -3.18
C GLY A 21 2.93 -19.44 -2.07
N PRO A 22 3.70 -19.74 -1.00
CA PRO A 22 4.00 -18.74 0.02
C PRO A 22 4.75 -17.55 -0.60
N LEU A 23 4.46 -16.34 -0.10
CA LEU A 23 5.21 -15.14 -0.48
C LEU A 23 6.68 -15.30 -0.07
N VAL A 24 7.59 -15.16 -1.04
CA VAL A 24 9.02 -15.25 -0.78
C VAL A 24 9.54 -13.90 -0.34
N PHE A 25 9.94 -13.81 0.94
CA PHE A 25 10.62 -12.65 1.50
C PHE A 25 12.13 -12.74 1.31
N SER A 26 12.74 -11.71 0.72
CA SER A 26 14.20 -11.59 0.76
C SER A 26 14.66 -10.86 2.03
N ARG A 27 15.91 -11.12 2.45
CA ARG A 27 16.53 -10.36 3.57
C ARG A 27 16.62 -8.87 3.29
N GLY A 28 16.77 -8.48 2.02
CA GLY A 28 16.77 -7.08 1.59
C GLY A 28 15.42 -6.41 1.77
N ASP A 29 14.32 -7.15 1.55
CA ASP A 29 12.96 -6.65 1.76
C ASP A 29 12.73 -6.35 3.25
N LEU A 30 13.17 -7.25 4.14
CA LEU A 30 13.09 -7.04 5.58
C LEU A 30 13.90 -5.82 6.02
N PHE A 31 15.13 -5.66 5.54
CA PHE A 31 15.97 -4.51 5.86
C PHE A 31 15.33 -3.19 5.40
N CYS A 32 14.77 -3.16 4.19
CA CYS A 32 14.07 -1.98 3.67
C CYS A 32 12.86 -1.61 4.52
N LEU A 33 12.06 -2.61 4.93
CA LEU A 33 10.89 -2.41 5.77
C LEU A 33 11.25 -1.86 7.15
N ILE A 34 12.29 -2.43 7.77
CA ILE A 34 12.82 -1.92 9.05
C ILE A 34 13.30 -0.49 8.89
N ALA A 35 14.03 -0.17 7.82
CA ALA A 35 14.52 1.18 7.57
C ALA A 35 13.38 2.19 7.37
N LEU A 36 12.32 1.83 6.64
CA LEU A 36 11.14 2.69 6.45
C LEU A 36 10.39 2.92 7.77
N CYS A 37 10.14 1.86 8.54
CA CYS A 37 9.49 1.99 9.85
C CYS A 37 10.34 2.78 10.85
N ALA A 38 11.66 2.58 10.85
CA ALA A 38 12.58 3.36 11.69
C ALA A 38 12.58 4.85 11.28
N GLY A 39 12.55 5.13 9.98
CA GLY A 39 12.40 6.49 9.47
C GLY A 39 11.10 7.15 9.93
N LEU A 40 9.96 6.45 9.82
CA LEU A 40 8.67 6.91 10.32
C LEU A 40 8.70 7.21 11.82
N LEU A 41 9.29 6.32 12.62
CA LEU A 41 9.47 6.53 14.06
C LEU A 41 10.35 7.75 14.34
N GLY A 42 11.42 7.93 13.56
CA GLY A 42 12.29 9.11 13.62
C GLY A 42 11.54 10.42 13.36
N PHE A 43 10.64 10.44 12.38
CA PHE A 43 9.77 11.60 12.13
C PHE A 43 8.76 11.82 13.26
N ALA A 44 8.15 10.76 13.78
CA ALA A 44 7.22 10.86 14.90
C ALA A 44 7.88 11.43 16.17
N LEU A 45 9.16 11.14 16.40
CA LEU A 45 9.92 11.72 17.51
C LEU A 45 10.00 13.26 17.46
N LEU A 46 9.89 13.87 16.28
CA LEU A 46 9.86 15.33 16.15
C LEU A 46 8.57 15.93 16.76
N ALA A 47 7.45 15.24 16.61
CA ALA A 47 6.16 15.65 17.17
C ALA A 47 5.97 15.23 18.64
N TRP A 48 6.85 14.35 19.16
CA TRP A 48 6.71 13.73 20.48
C TRP A 48 6.62 14.72 21.64
N LYS A 49 7.34 15.84 21.55
CA LYS A 49 7.36 16.85 22.63
C LYS A 49 6.03 17.57 22.80
N ASN A 50 5.29 17.75 21.71
CA ASN A 50 4.03 18.49 21.73
C ASN A 50 2.86 17.53 21.94
N GLU A 51 2.82 16.44 21.17
CA GLU A 51 1.70 15.50 21.18
C GLU A 51 2.19 14.04 21.08
N PRO A 52 2.64 13.43 22.19
CA PRO A 52 3.26 12.10 22.18
C PRO A 52 2.28 11.00 21.78
N ILE A 53 1.01 11.11 22.17
CA ILE A 53 -0.03 10.14 21.82
C ILE A 53 -0.30 10.18 20.31
N LEU A 54 -0.47 11.38 19.74
CA LEU A 54 -0.71 11.55 18.31
C LEU A 54 0.52 11.09 17.49
N ALA A 55 1.72 11.41 17.97
CA ALA A 55 2.96 10.93 17.37
C ALA A 55 3.05 9.39 17.36
N LEU A 56 2.70 8.73 18.46
CA LEU A 56 2.70 7.26 18.53
C LEU A 56 1.66 6.64 17.60
N ILE A 57 0.41 7.15 17.63
CA ILE A 57 -0.68 6.63 16.80
C ILE A 57 -0.36 6.81 15.31
N SER A 58 0.13 7.99 14.92
CA SER A 58 0.52 8.25 13.53
C SER A 58 1.69 7.39 13.06
N ALA A 59 2.69 7.13 13.93
CA ALA A 59 3.78 6.21 13.64
C ALA A 59 3.28 4.78 13.41
N CYS A 60 2.42 4.27 14.29
CA CYS A 60 1.82 2.94 14.17
C CYS A 60 0.94 2.82 12.92
N ALA A 61 0.09 3.81 12.66
CA ALA A 61 -0.75 3.84 11.46
C ALA A 61 0.11 3.89 10.18
N GLY A 62 1.15 4.73 10.16
CA GLY A 62 2.10 4.80 9.05
C GLY A 62 2.84 3.48 8.81
N ALA A 63 3.24 2.78 9.88
CA ALA A 63 3.89 1.49 9.77
C ALA A 63 2.96 0.43 9.15
N LEU A 64 1.67 0.43 9.53
CA LEU A 64 0.66 -0.47 8.92
C LEU A 64 0.48 -0.18 7.42
N VAL A 65 0.44 1.10 7.04
CA VAL A 65 0.35 1.52 5.63
C VAL A 65 1.56 1.03 4.83
N VAL A 66 2.77 1.19 5.36
CA VAL A 66 4.01 0.71 4.71
C VAL A 66 4.00 -0.81 4.58
N LEU A 67 3.62 -1.54 5.64
CA LEU A 67 3.53 -2.99 5.62
C LEU A 67 2.53 -3.49 4.57
N GLU A 68 1.31 -2.93 4.56
CA GLU A 68 0.26 -3.29 3.61
C GLU A 68 0.69 -3.00 2.17
N SER A 69 1.23 -1.81 1.92
CA SER A 69 1.74 -1.42 0.59
C SER A 69 2.86 -2.35 0.11
N TRP A 70 3.74 -2.78 1.02
CA TRP A 70 4.82 -3.72 0.70
C TRP A 70 4.30 -5.14 0.43
N PHE A 71 3.33 -5.63 1.21
CA PHE A 71 2.70 -6.92 0.94
C PHE A 71 1.96 -6.95 -0.40
N THR A 72 1.25 -5.87 -0.73
CA THR A 72 0.61 -5.70 -2.04
C THR A 72 1.63 -5.76 -3.18
N THR A 73 2.80 -5.15 -2.98
CA THR A 73 3.92 -5.21 -3.92
C THR A 73 4.45 -6.63 -4.11
N LEU A 74 4.69 -7.35 -3.01
CA LEU A 74 5.16 -8.74 -3.07
C LEU A 74 4.11 -9.67 -3.71
N GLY A 75 2.83 -9.45 -3.44
CA GLY A 75 1.73 -10.19 -4.07
C GLY A 75 1.69 -10.00 -5.58
N PHE A 76 1.93 -8.78 -6.06
CA PHE A 76 2.01 -8.49 -7.49
C PHE A 76 3.24 -9.14 -8.15
N LEU A 77 4.41 -9.01 -7.52
CA LEU A 77 5.67 -9.60 -8.02
C LEU A 77 5.64 -11.13 -8.03
N HIS A 78 4.87 -11.75 -7.12
CA HIS A 78 4.66 -13.20 -7.13
C HIS A 78 3.88 -13.67 -8.37
N ARG A 79 2.94 -12.86 -8.87
CA ARG A 79 2.13 -13.16 -10.05
C ARG A 79 2.84 -12.83 -11.36
N CYS A 80 3.65 -11.77 -11.38
CA CYS A 80 4.37 -11.30 -12.56
C CYS A 80 5.87 -11.15 -12.24
N PRO A 81 6.72 -12.14 -12.55
CA PRO A 81 8.14 -12.08 -12.27
C PRO A 81 8.94 -11.41 -13.41
N PRO A 82 9.18 -10.09 -13.31
CA PRO A 82 10.50 -9.55 -13.63
C PRO A 82 11.15 -8.91 -12.39
N VAL A 83 12.39 -9.28 -12.10
CA VAL A 83 13.05 -9.11 -10.78
C VAL A 83 13.87 -7.81 -10.68
N SER A 84 13.46 -6.74 -11.36
CA SER A 84 14.20 -5.47 -11.30
C SER A 84 13.88 -4.71 -10.02
N LEU A 85 14.91 -4.29 -9.29
CA LEU A 85 14.76 -3.53 -8.03
C LEU A 85 14.01 -2.21 -8.25
N LYS A 86 14.18 -1.59 -9.44
CA LYS A 86 13.44 -0.40 -9.86
C LYS A 86 11.93 -0.68 -9.96
N LEU A 87 11.54 -1.80 -10.57
CA LEU A 87 10.14 -2.17 -10.72
C LEU A 87 9.49 -2.44 -9.35
N ARG A 88 10.20 -3.11 -8.44
CA ARG A 88 9.74 -3.33 -7.07
C ARG A 88 9.40 -2.01 -6.37
N TRP A 89 10.30 -1.03 -6.46
CA TRP A 89 10.08 0.29 -5.87
C TRP A 89 8.92 1.03 -6.55
N THR A 90 8.81 0.96 -7.88
CA THR A 90 7.70 1.58 -8.61
C THR A 90 6.34 1.02 -8.17
N ILE A 91 6.21 -0.30 -8.02
CA ILE A 91 4.97 -0.94 -7.55
C ILE A 91 4.68 -0.55 -6.10
N PHE A 92 5.70 -0.52 -5.24
CA PHE A 92 5.55 -0.09 -3.85
C PHE A 92 5.05 1.35 -3.75
N VAL A 93 5.66 2.28 -4.49
CA VAL A 93 5.20 3.66 -4.55
C VAL A 93 3.77 3.73 -5.10
N ALA A 94 3.44 2.94 -6.12
CA ALA A 94 2.09 2.88 -6.67
C ALA A 94 1.06 2.38 -5.64
N ALA A 95 1.42 1.40 -4.79
CA ALA A 95 0.57 0.93 -3.69
C ALA A 95 0.46 1.96 -2.56
N LEU A 96 1.47 2.82 -2.38
CA LEU A 96 1.50 3.86 -1.35
C LEU A 96 0.70 5.11 -1.72
N ILE A 97 0.62 5.46 -3.02
CA ILE A 97 -0.06 6.68 -3.49
C ILE A 97 -1.51 6.79 -2.98
N PRO A 98 -2.37 5.75 -3.07
CA PRO A 98 -3.74 5.82 -2.56
C PRO A 98 -3.81 6.19 -1.08
N TRP A 99 -2.89 5.68 -0.26
CA TRP A 99 -2.81 6.01 1.16
C TRP A 99 -2.40 7.46 1.39
N ILE A 100 -1.38 7.95 0.68
CA ILE A 100 -0.93 9.34 0.79
C ILE A 100 -2.05 10.29 0.41
N VAL A 101 -2.74 10.02 -0.71
CA VAL A 101 -3.83 10.86 -1.20
C VAL A 101 -5.02 10.81 -0.24
N GLY A 102 -5.46 9.60 0.16
CA GLY A 102 -6.61 9.43 1.03
C GLY A 102 -6.41 10.02 2.43
N LEU A 103 -5.28 9.69 3.08
CA LEU A 103 -4.95 10.20 4.41
C LEU A 103 -4.65 11.70 4.38
N GLY A 104 -3.89 12.16 3.38
CA GLY A 104 -3.58 13.58 3.22
C GLY A 104 -4.85 14.40 3.01
N PHE A 105 -5.76 13.93 2.17
CA PHE A 105 -7.06 14.58 1.97
C PHE A 105 -7.91 14.59 3.25
N ALA A 106 -7.97 13.48 3.99
CA ALA A 106 -8.69 13.42 5.25
C ALA A 106 -8.13 14.40 6.30
N VAL A 107 -6.81 14.47 6.44
CA VAL A 107 -6.14 15.43 7.34
C VAL A 107 -6.44 16.87 6.92
N CYS A 108 -6.33 17.19 5.62
CA CYS A 108 -6.68 18.51 5.11
C CYS A 108 -8.13 18.89 5.41
N LEU A 109 -9.08 17.96 5.25
CA LEU A 109 -10.48 18.20 5.59
C LEU A 109 -10.66 18.46 7.08
N MET A 110 -10.03 17.65 7.94
CA MET A 110 -10.10 17.86 9.39
C MET A 110 -9.54 19.22 9.80
N LEU A 111 -8.38 19.60 9.28
CA LEU A 111 -7.78 20.91 9.53
C LEU A 111 -8.65 22.05 9.01
N CYS A 112 -9.28 21.88 7.85
CA CYS A 112 -10.20 22.86 7.29
C CYS A 112 -11.45 23.04 8.17
N LEU A 113 -12.00 21.96 8.72
CA LEU A 113 -13.13 22.02 9.66
C LEU A 113 -12.77 22.74 10.95
N PHE A 114 -11.59 22.47 11.52
CA PHE A 114 -11.10 23.20 12.69
C PHE A 114 -10.93 24.68 12.39
N TRP A 115 -10.31 25.01 11.26
CA TRP A 115 -10.11 26.40 10.86
C TRP A 115 -11.43 27.16 10.63
N LEU A 116 -12.41 26.50 10.01
CA LEU A 116 -13.75 27.08 9.82
C LEU A 116 -14.48 27.25 11.16
N SER A 117 -14.34 26.29 12.08
CA SER A 117 -14.88 26.38 13.43
C SER A 117 -14.30 27.58 14.19
N ASP A 118 -12.99 27.78 14.10
CA ASP A 118 -12.30 28.91 14.74
C ASP A 118 -12.69 30.26 14.13
N LEU A 119 -13.08 30.29 12.85
CA LEU A 119 -13.53 31.51 12.17
C LEU A 119 -14.99 31.88 12.48
N LEU A 120 -15.83 30.88 12.74
CA LEU A 120 -17.26 31.06 13.02
C LEU A 120 -17.57 31.23 14.53
N GLY A 121 -16.60 30.92 15.39
CA GLY A 121 -16.63 31.18 16.84
C GLY A 121 -16.09 32.55 17.23
#